data_AF-A0A538AAR5-F1
#
_entry.id   AF-A0A538AAR5-F1
#
_cell.length_a   1.000
_cell.length_b   1.000
_cell.length_c   1.000
_cell.angle_alpha   90.00
_cell.angle_beta   90.00
_cell.angle_gamma   90.00
#
_symmetry.space_group_name_H-M   'P 1'
#
loop_
_entity.id
_entity.type
_entity.pdbx_description
1 polymer ?
#
loop_
_entity_poly.entity_id
_entity_poly.type
_entity_poly.pdbx_seq_one_letter_code
_entity_poly.pdbx_strand_id
1 'polypeptide(L)'
;MLTPGGSFEDGTPSWKLSGGAKVISGNDPYFIHSKSDRKSLYMPAGSSASTPTMCFAAGDWHLRFVGTGSGQLRVTVTVNSLLGLVSILDGGTVSGNGTWQPSPKVGLLLTNVGGLLTTQAISIRLTATSGASQVDDVYLDPFKDT
;
A
#
# COMPACT_ATOMS: atom_id res chain seq x y z
N MET A 1 9.96 -4.35 3.50
CA MET A 1 9.65 -5.51 2.66
C MET A 1 8.57 -5.17 1.64
N LEU A 2 8.59 -5.80 0.47
CA LEU A 2 7.48 -5.73 -0.47
C LEU A 2 6.24 -6.33 0.19
N THR A 3 5.09 -5.66 0.08
CA THR A 3 3.83 -6.21 0.58
C THR A 3 3.42 -7.43 -0.26
N PRO A 4 2.69 -8.41 0.29
CA PRO A 4 2.23 -9.55 -0.51
C PRO A 4 1.40 -9.09 -1.72
N GLY A 5 1.87 -9.45 -2.93
CA GLY A 5 1.27 -9.01 -4.20
C GLY A 5 1.44 -7.52 -4.51
N GLY A 6 2.36 -6.83 -3.83
CA GLY A 6 2.57 -5.39 -3.93
C GLY A 6 3.23 -4.91 -5.23
N SER A 7 3.82 -5.81 -6.02
CA SER A 7 4.32 -5.55 -7.38
C SER A 7 3.28 -5.78 -8.46
N PHE A 8 2.10 -6.31 -8.11
CA PHE A 8 0.98 -6.58 -9.03
C PHE A 8 1.28 -7.52 -10.23
N GLU A 9 2.46 -8.13 -10.26
CA GLU A 9 2.83 -9.19 -11.18
C GLU A 9 2.09 -10.50 -10.89
N ASP A 10 2.16 -11.44 -11.84
CA ASP A 10 1.57 -12.76 -11.67
C ASP A 10 2.23 -13.49 -10.48
N GLY A 11 1.43 -13.79 -9.46
CA GLY A 11 1.88 -14.41 -8.23
C GLY A 11 0.86 -14.24 -7.11
N THR A 12 0.83 -15.19 -6.17
CA THR A 12 -0.06 -15.13 -5.00
C THR A 12 0.68 -14.60 -3.78
N PRO A 13 0.01 -13.84 -2.88
CA PRO A 13 -1.43 -13.55 -2.83
C PRO A 13 -1.80 -12.18 -3.41
N SER A 14 -2.97 -12.11 -4.09
CA SER A 14 -3.48 -10.90 -4.73
C SER A 14 -4.25 -10.00 -3.77
N TRP A 15 -4.24 -8.69 -4.04
CA TRP A 15 -5.01 -7.71 -3.29
C TRP A 15 -6.52 -7.86 -3.52
N LYS A 16 -7.32 -7.54 -2.51
CA LYS A 16 -8.78 -7.41 -2.65
C LYS A 16 -9.11 -6.08 -3.31
N LEU A 17 -9.72 -6.13 -4.50
CA LEU A 17 -10.07 -4.94 -5.30
C LEU A 17 -11.58 -4.68 -5.26
N SER A 18 -11.97 -3.40 -5.28
CA SER A 18 -13.38 -2.99 -5.30
C SER A 18 -13.55 -1.65 -6.03
N GLY A 19 -14.77 -1.36 -6.48
CA GLY A 19 -15.12 -0.08 -7.10
C GLY A 19 -14.41 0.18 -8.43
N GLY A 20 -14.11 -0.88 -9.20
CA GLY A 20 -13.46 -0.78 -10.50
C GLY A 20 -11.92 -0.77 -10.46
N ALA A 21 -11.30 -0.90 -9.29
CA ALA A 21 -9.87 -1.16 -9.19
C ALA A 21 -9.51 -2.48 -9.90
N LYS A 22 -8.40 -2.48 -10.64
CA LYS A 22 -7.93 -3.65 -11.41
C LYS A 22 -6.44 -3.54 -11.70
N VAL A 23 -5.79 -4.68 -11.89
CA VAL A 23 -4.42 -4.71 -12.41
C VAL A 23 -4.44 -4.47 -13.92
N ILE A 24 -3.57 -3.59 -14.41
CA ILE A 24 -3.42 -3.26 -15.83
C ILE A 24 -1.94 -3.30 -16.23
N SER A 25 -1.67 -3.22 -17.53
CA SER A 25 -0.31 -3.05 -18.04
C SER A 25 0.26 -1.67 -17.68
N GLY A 26 1.54 -1.64 -17.30
CA GLY A 26 2.31 -0.45 -16.97
C GLY A 26 3.16 -0.73 -15.73
N ASN A 27 4.43 -0.32 -15.77
CA ASN A 27 5.36 -0.45 -14.66
C ASN A 27 5.88 0.92 -14.25
N ASP A 28 6.34 1.04 -13.01
CA ASP A 28 7.13 2.17 -12.58
C ASP A 28 8.44 2.31 -13.43
N PRO A 29 8.88 3.53 -13.77
CA PRO A 29 10.07 3.73 -14.61
C PRO A 29 11.40 3.60 -13.84
N TYR A 30 11.35 3.48 -12.52
CA TYR A 30 12.54 3.34 -11.65
C TYR A 30 12.91 1.88 -11.44
N PHE A 31 11.98 0.95 -11.71
CA PHE A 31 12.16 -0.49 -11.57
C PHE A 31 12.53 -0.84 -10.12
N ILE A 32 11.75 -0.31 -9.16
CA ILE A 32 12.06 -0.45 -7.73
C ILE A 32 12.07 -1.93 -7.32
N HIS A 33 11.10 -2.70 -7.81
CA HIS A 33 11.13 -4.15 -7.66
C HIS A 33 11.95 -4.84 -8.75
N SER A 34 11.57 -4.70 -10.04
CA SER A 34 12.29 -5.33 -11.15
C SER A 34 12.07 -4.67 -12.52
N LYS A 35 13.05 -4.82 -13.42
CA LYS A 35 12.93 -4.42 -14.85
C LYS A 35 12.05 -5.37 -15.67
N SER A 36 11.77 -6.55 -15.15
CA SER A 36 10.91 -7.54 -15.79
C SER A 36 9.43 -7.23 -15.62
N ASP A 37 9.08 -6.36 -14.68
CA ASP A 37 7.71 -6.10 -14.29
C ASP A 37 6.99 -5.30 -15.37
N ARG A 38 5.68 -5.49 -15.46
CA ARG A 38 4.83 -5.10 -16.58
C ARG A 38 3.45 -4.65 -16.14
N LYS A 39 3.09 -4.76 -14.87
CA LYS A 39 1.73 -4.56 -14.36
C LYS A 39 1.74 -3.63 -13.17
N SER A 40 0.65 -2.90 -13.03
CA SER A 40 0.41 -2.02 -11.90
C SER A 40 -1.08 -1.97 -11.57
N LEU A 41 -1.39 -1.50 -10.37
CA LEU A 41 -2.74 -1.36 -9.89
C LEU A 41 -3.37 -0.05 -10.37
N TYR A 42 -4.38 -0.14 -11.22
CA TYR A 42 -5.24 0.98 -11.56
C TYR A 42 -6.37 1.16 -10.53
N MET A 43 -6.57 2.40 -10.11
CA MET A 43 -7.58 2.80 -9.13
C MET A 43 -8.37 4.02 -9.63
N PRO A 44 -9.61 3.84 -10.14
CA PRO A 44 -10.48 4.98 -10.44
C PRO A 44 -11.02 5.62 -9.15
N ALA A 45 -11.50 6.87 -9.22
CA ALA A 45 -12.09 7.55 -8.08
C ALA A 45 -13.23 6.72 -7.46
N GLY A 46 -13.28 6.64 -6.13
CA GLY A 46 -14.22 5.82 -5.37
C GLY A 46 -13.83 4.35 -5.23
N SER A 47 -12.76 3.90 -5.89
CA SER A 47 -12.25 2.53 -5.76
C SER A 47 -11.43 2.32 -4.50
N SER A 48 -11.25 1.05 -4.12
CA SER A 48 -10.32 0.68 -3.06
C SER A 48 -9.61 -0.64 -3.38
N ALA A 49 -8.41 -0.76 -2.83
CA ALA A 49 -7.59 -1.96 -2.93
C ALA A 49 -7.01 -2.25 -1.54
N SER A 50 -7.06 -3.51 -1.10
CA SER A 50 -6.55 -3.93 0.20
C SER A 50 -5.55 -5.05 0.07
N THR A 51 -4.41 -4.94 0.75
CA THR A 51 -3.41 -5.99 0.81
C THR A 51 -4.02 -7.25 1.45
N PRO A 52 -3.46 -8.44 1.16
CA PRO A 52 -3.53 -9.55 2.09
C PRO A 52 -3.02 -9.14 3.47
N THR A 53 -3.46 -9.86 4.51
CA THR A 53 -2.90 -9.69 5.84
C THR A 53 -1.42 -10.08 5.84
N MET A 54 -0.59 -9.25 6.45
CA MET A 54 0.86 -9.45 6.51
C MET A 54 1.40 -9.16 7.90
N CYS A 55 2.46 -9.86 8.27
CA CYS A 55 3.21 -9.53 9.47
C CYS A 55 4.02 -8.25 9.25
N PHE A 56 4.29 -7.51 10.32
CA PHE A 56 5.21 -6.37 10.31
C PHE A 56 6.28 -6.58 11.38
N ALA A 57 7.49 -6.10 11.14
CA ALA A 57 8.59 -6.15 12.10
C ALA A 57 8.73 -4.82 12.85
N ALA A 58 9.36 -4.86 14.03
CA ALA A 58 9.79 -3.65 14.71
C ALA A 58 10.77 -2.89 13.80
N GLY A 59 10.36 -1.70 13.34
CA GLY A 59 11.09 -0.92 12.32
C GLY A 59 10.27 -0.64 11.05
N ASP A 60 9.26 -1.46 10.74
CA ASP A 60 8.35 -1.24 9.60
C ASP A 60 7.30 -0.18 9.94
N TRP A 61 7.73 1.05 10.20
CA TRP A 61 6.86 2.13 10.65
C TRP A 61 6.22 2.93 9.52
N HIS A 62 6.65 2.68 8.28
CA HIS A 62 6.22 3.46 7.13
C HIS A 62 5.77 2.56 5.99
N LEU A 63 4.89 3.09 5.15
CA LEU A 63 4.54 2.57 3.84
C LEU A 63 5.12 3.51 2.77
N ARG A 64 5.60 2.93 1.67
CA ARG A 64 5.92 3.63 0.44
C ARG A 64 5.41 2.85 -0.76
N PHE A 65 5.09 3.56 -1.84
CA PHE A 65 4.76 3.00 -3.13
C PHE A 65 5.15 3.96 -4.24
N VAL A 66 5.23 3.49 -5.48
CA VAL A 66 5.37 4.37 -6.65
C VAL A 66 3.98 4.58 -7.26
N GLY A 67 3.67 5.79 -7.69
CA GLY A 67 2.36 6.06 -8.28
C GLY A 67 2.37 7.17 -9.30
N THR A 68 1.37 7.16 -10.18
CA THR A 68 1.08 8.19 -11.17
C THR A 68 -0.42 8.50 -11.23
N GLY A 69 -0.80 9.51 -12.00
CA GLY A 69 -2.15 10.06 -12.08
C GLY A 69 -2.30 11.34 -11.27
N SER A 70 -3.44 12.01 -11.41
CA SER A 70 -3.79 13.26 -10.71
C SER A 70 -4.73 13.03 -9.52
N GLY A 71 -4.95 11.76 -9.16
CA GLY A 71 -5.81 11.37 -8.06
C GLY A 71 -5.19 11.53 -6.67
N GLN A 72 -6.03 11.33 -5.66
CA GLN A 72 -5.64 11.27 -4.25
C GLN A 72 -5.95 9.88 -3.70
N LEU A 73 -5.00 9.31 -2.98
CA LEU A 73 -5.10 8.00 -2.35
C LEU A 73 -5.04 8.16 -0.84
N ARG A 74 -6.15 7.88 -0.15
CA ARG A 74 -6.16 7.76 1.32
C ARG A 74 -5.62 6.38 1.70
N VAL A 75 -4.69 6.36 2.64
CA VAL A 75 -4.10 5.15 3.20
C VAL A 75 -4.69 4.90 4.57
N THR A 76 -5.26 3.71 4.80
CA THR A 76 -5.64 3.26 6.13
C THR A 76 -4.97 1.94 6.46
N VAL A 77 -4.59 1.78 7.73
CA VAL A 77 -3.93 0.59 8.25
C VAL A 77 -4.90 -0.10 9.18
N THR A 78 -5.30 -1.32 8.83
CA THR A 78 -6.16 -2.15 9.67
C THR A 78 -5.26 -3.03 10.52
N VAL A 79 -5.44 -2.93 11.83
CA VAL A 79 -4.64 -3.62 12.83
C VAL A 79 -5.50 -4.74 13.40
N ASN A 80 -5.07 -5.99 13.22
CA ASN A 80 -5.83 -7.16 13.68
C ASN A 80 -5.04 -7.92 14.75
N SER A 81 -5.78 -8.50 15.69
CA SER A 81 -5.28 -9.49 16.65
C SER A 81 -5.89 -10.86 16.34
N LEU A 82 -5.41 -11.90 17.03
CA LEU A 82 -6.02 -13.23 17.03
C LEU A 82 -7.49 -13.23 17.49
N LEU A 83 -7.93 -12.16 18.18
CA LEU A 83 -9.30 -12.00 18.71
C LEU A 83 -10.18 -11.10 17.82
N GLY A 84 -9.66 -10.59 16.70
CA GLY A 84 -10.38 -9.72 15.77
C GLY A 84 -9.75 -8.34 15.56
N LEU A 85 -10.52 -7.44 14.95
CA LEU A 85 -10.09 -6.07 14.62
C LEU A 85 -9.76 -5.29 15.90
N VAL A 86 -8.55 -4.73 15.94
CA VAL A 86 -8.08 -3.91 17.07
C VAL A 86 -8.28 -2.43 16.77
N SER A 87 -7.84 -1.97 15.59
CA SER A 87 -7.88 -0.55 15.25
C SER A 87 -7.80 -0.32 13.74
N ILE A 88 -8.23 0.85 13.31
CA ILE A 88 -7.98 1.38 11.97
C ILE A 88 -7.26 2.71 12.15
N LEU A 89 -6.05 2.78 11.63
CA LEU A 89 -5.19 3.96 11.72
C LEU A 89 -5.21 4.69 10.38
N ASP A 90 -5.28 6.02 10.42
CA ASP A 90 -5.22 6.87 9.24
C ASP A 90 -3.75 7.21 8.92
N GLY A 91 -3.24 6.71 7.81
CA GLY A 91 -1.91 7.04 7.31
C GLY A 91 -1.86 8.38 6.56
N GLY A 92 -3.03 8.98 6.31
CA GLY A 92 -3.16 10.23 5.57
C GLY A 92 -3.46 10.00 4.08
N THR A 93 -3.30 11.07 3.30
CA THR A 93 -3.63 11.09 1.87
C THR A 93 -2.39 11.43 1.05
N VAL A 94 -2.16 10.66 -0.01
CA VAL A 94 -1.08 10.87 -0.98
C VAL A 94 -1.69 11.41 -2.27
N SER A 95 -1.16 12.52 -2.76
CA SER A 95 -1.61 13.17 -4.00
C SER A 95 -0.64 12.87 -5.15
N GLY A 96 -1.19 12.55 -6.32
CA GLY A 96 -0.43 12.41 -7.55
C GLY A 96 -0.30 13.73 -8.32
N ASN A 97 0.73 13.85 -9.16
CA ASN A 97 0.98 15.03 -10.01
C ASN A 97 0.91 14.70 -11.52
N GLY A 98 0.40 13.53 -11.89
CA GLY A 98 0.33 13.06 -13.28
C GLY A 98 1.61 12.41 -13.80
N THR A 99 2.67 12.34 -12.99
CA THR A 99 3.92 11.62 -13.33
C THR A 99 4.18 10.50 -12.35
N TRP A 100 4.88 9.45 -12.80
CA TRP A 100 5.35 8.40 -11.90
C TRP A 100 6.35 8.97 -10.91
N GLN A 101 6.09 8.78 -9.62
CA GLN A 101 6.96 9.24 -8.55
C GLN A 101 6.78 8.38 -7.30
N PRO A 102 7.82 8.23 -6.46
CA PRO A 102 7.66 7.65 -5.14
C PRO A 102 6.72 8.48 -4.26
N SER A 103 5.91 7.81 -3.46
CA SER A 103 5.11 8.47 -2.42
C SER A 103 6.00 9.05 -1.32
N PRO A 104 5.51 10.02 -0.53
CA PRO A 104 6.07 10.32 0.79
C PRO A 104 6.13 9.07 1.69
N LYS A 105 6.90 9.13 2.79
CA LYS A 105 6.81 8.12 3.87
C LYS A 105 5.43 8.26 4.54
N VAL A 106 4.57 7.26 4.36
CA VAL A 106 3.26 7.22 5.01
C VAL A 106 3.43 6.52 6.36
N GLY A 107 3.24 7.23 7.47
CA GLY A 107 3.38 6.65 8.81
C GLY A 107 2.25 5.66 9.12
N LEU A 108 2.59 4.48 9.63
CA LEU A 108 1.59 3.46 10.00
C LEU A 108 1.00 3.67 11.39
N LEU A 109 1.59 4.55 12.20
CA LEU A 109 1.12 4.94 13.55
C LEU A 109 0.88 3.78 14.54
N LEU A 110 1.51 2.63 14.28
CA LEU A 110 1.30 1.40 15.05
C LEU A 110 1.71 1.54 16.52
N THR A 111 2.67 2.43 16.84
CA THR A 111 3.11 2.74 18.21
C THR A 111 2.00 3.24 19.12
N ASN A 112 0.91 3.77 18.57
CA ASN A 112 -0.24 4.26 19.33
C ASN A 112 -1.21 3.14 19.75
N VAL A 113 -0.95 1.89 19.31
CA VAL A 113 -1.74 0.72 19.70
C VAL A 113 -1.08 0.10 20.92
N GLY A 114 -1.68 0.27 22.10
CA GLY A 114 -1.17 -0.17 23.41
C GLY A 114 -0.97 -1.68 23.61
N GLY A 115 -0.98 -2.47 22.53
CA GLY A 115 -0.86 -3.92 22.51
C GLY A 115 -0.04 -4.44 21.32
N LEU A 116 1.05 -3.76 20.93
CA LEU A 116 1.99 -4.26 19.91
C LEU A 116 2.52 -5.67 20.22
N LEU A 117 2.52 -6.10 21.49
CA LEU A 117 2.94 -7.44 21.89
C LEU A 117 1.97 -8.57 21.47
N THR A 118 0.70 -8.25 21.16
CA THR A 118 -0.30 -9.22 20.70
C THR A 118 -0.74 -9.00 19.26
N THR A 119 -0.37 -7.86 18.68
CA THR A 119 -0.69 -7.48 17.30
C THR A 119 0.45 -7.89 16.38
N GLN A 120 0.25 -8.98 15.63
CA GLN A 120 1.29 -9.50 14.73
C GLN A 120 0.98 -9.26 13.25
N ALA A 121 -0.17 -8.67 12.95
CA ALA A 121 -0.70 -8.67 11.59
C ALA A 121 -1.45 -7.37 11.25
N ILE A 122 -1.11 -6.80 10.10
CA ILE A 122 -1.78 -5.63 9.54
C ILE A 122 -2.28 -5.92 8.14
N SER A 123 -3.24 -5.13 7.69
CA SER A 123 -3.53 -4.97 6.26
C SER A 123 -3.62 -3.48 5.92
N ILE A 124 -3.24 -3.15 4.70
CA ILE A 124 -3.27 -1.77 4.22
C ILE A 124 -4.41 -1.66 3.22
N ARG A 125 -5.17 -0.57 3.30
CA ARG A 125 -6.15 -0.20 2.31
C ARG A 125 -5.77 1.13 1.67
N LEU A 126 -5.71 1.12 0.36
CA LEU A 126 -5.69 2.32 -0.47
C LEU A 126 -7.12 2.62 -0.90
N THR A 127 -7.54 3.87 -0.81
CA THR A 127 -8.84 4.35 -1.30
C THR A 127 -8.64 5.56 -2.18
N ALA A 128 -9.07 5.50 -3.44
CA ALA A 128 -9.01 6.64 -4.35
C ALA A 128 -10.13 7.63 -4.02
N THR A 129 -9.79 8.75 -3.40
CA THR A 129 -10.76 9.76 -2.93
C THR A 129 -11.08 10.80 -4.01
N SER A 130 -10.18 11.00 -4.97
CA SER A 130 -10.40 11.83 -6.15
C SER A 130 -9.52 11.35 -7.31
N GLY A 131 -9.91 11.65 -8.55
CA GLY A 131 -9.14 11.30 -9.75
C GLY A 131 -8.86 9.80 -9.90
N ALA A 132 -8.11 9.44 -10.94
CA ALA A 132 -7.61 8.08 -11.10
C ALA A 132 -6.11 8.05 -10.79
N SER A 133 -5.64 6.91 -10.28
CA SER A 133 -4.24 6.65 -9.99
C SER A 133 -3.82 5.30 -10.56
N GLN A 134 -2.55 5.17 -10.91
CA GLN A 134 -1.88 3.87 -11.01
C GLN A 134 -0.86 3.79 -9.88
N VAL A 135 -0.77 2.64 -9.25
CA VAL A 135 0.10 2.35 -8.10
C VAL A 135 0.91 1.11 -8.42
N ASP A 136 2.18 1.15 -8.06
CA ASP A 136 3.10 0.05 -8.25
C ASP A 136 4.05 -0.06 -7.06
N ASP A 137 4.66 -1.23 -6.88
CA ASP A 137 5.72 -1.48 -5.92
C ASP A 137 5.42 -0.96 -4.51
N VAL A 138 4.45 -1.59 -3.85
CA VAL A 138 4.02 -1.23 -2.50
C VAL A 138 4.87 -1.94 -1.44
N TYR A 139 5.62 -1.16 -0.66
CA TYR A 139 6.51 -1.65 0.39
C TYR A 139 6.08 -1.16 1.77
N LEU A 140 6.06 -2.09 2.73
CA LEU A 140 6.33 -1.73 4.12
C LEU A 140 7.81 -1.39 4.20
N ASP A 141 8.16 -0.23 4.73
CA ASP A 141 9.48 0.33 4.63
C ASP A 141 10.32 0.02 5.89
N PRO A 142 11.31 -0.88 5.80
CA PRO A 142 12.47 -0.91 6.67
C PRO A 142 13.68 -0.43 5.87
N PHE A 143 13.65 0.76 5.27
CA PHE A 143 14.88 1.51 5.09
C PHE A 143 15.49 1.56 6.49
N LYS A 144 16.39 0.62 6.79
CA LYS A 144 17.47 0.83 7.74
C LYS A 144 18.06 2.14 7.26
N ASP A 145 17.79 3.19 8.04
CA ASP A 145 18.40 4.48 7.80
C ASP A 145 19.89 4.22 7.56
N THR A 146 20.36 4.54 6.36
CA THR A 146 21.78 4.84 6.15
C THR A 146 21.97 6.31 6.42
#